data_AF-A0A353R6M3-F1
#
_entry.id   AF-A0A353R6M3-F1
#
_cell.length_a   1.000
_cell.length_b   1.000
_cell.length_c   1.000
_cell.angle_alpha   90.00
_cell.angle_beta   90.00
_cell.angle_gamma   90.00
#
_symmetry.space_group_name_H-M   'P 1'
#
loop_
_entity.id
_entity.type
_entity.pdbx_description
1 polymer ?
#
loop_
_entity_poly.entity_id
_entity_poly.type
_entity_poly.pdbx_seq_one_letter_code
_entity_poly.pdbx_strand_id
1 'polypeptide(L)'
;QQMIKSGRRNVSMLTIAPTGTTSLMTQTTSGIEQVFMPVYQRRKKVNPNDKNVNISFTDKMGDAFEEYNVFHHKFLDWAQINGYDRKKVMQMDNETLQALVKESPYYKATSSDVDWVAKVKMQGQLQKWVDHSISVTVNLPADISEEMVAKVYKTAWEWGCKGITVYRDGSRTGVLVAADSPEKGGKLMKSMPKERPVELEAEVIRFKNANEQWIAFVGLFEGRPYEIFTGKLDEDTRVIPKSITMGKVIKVVEPKGSRYDFSFIDKYGYPNTVGGISHMFNQAYWNYAKLISGVLRNGLPVEEVVHLVSSLELDSQTINNWRTGVERALKRYIPNGTKDSSGTECEKCGAGNLIYQEGCLLCMSCGYSKCS
;
A
#
# COMPACT_ATOMS: atom_id res chain seq x y z
N GLN A 1 3.09 -20.10 -49.39
CA GLN A 1 2.66 -19.78 -50.78
C GLN A 1 1.22 -19.24 -50.86
N GLN A 2 0.22 -19.81 -50.15
CA GLN A 2 -1.16 -19.27 -50.15
C GLN A 2 -1.29 -17.80 -49.69
N MET A 3 -0.58 -17.40 -48.61
CA MET A 3 -0.64 -16.02 -48.10
C MET A 3 -0.19 -14.97 -49.14
N ILE A 4 0.76 -15.30 -50.01
CA ILE A 4 1.24 -14.40 -51.08
C ILE A 4 0.18 -14.29 -52.19
N LYS A 5 -0.50 -15.40 -52.51
CA LYS A 5 -1.49 -15.47 -53.60
C LYS A 5 -2.82 -14.81 -53.24
N SER A 6 -3.29 -15.00 -52.01
CA SER A 6 -4.66 -14.64 -51.60
C SER A 6 -4.72 -13.69 -50.42
N GLY A 7 -3.56 -13.28 -49.88
CA GLY A 7 -3.49 -12.47 -48.67
C GLY A 7 -3.92 -13.24 -47.42
N ARG A 8 -4.10 -12.50 -46.33
CA ARG A 8 -4.70 -12.98 -45.08
C ARG A 8 -5.72 -11.96 -44.58
N ARG A 9 -6.75 -12.43 -43.88
CA ARG A 9 -7.80 -11.55 -43.35
C ARG A 9 -7.33 -10.75 -42.13
N ASN A 10 -6.56 -11.37 -41.24
CA ASN A 10 -6.11 -10.79 -39.99
C ASN A 10 -4.62 -10.46 -40.03
N VAL A 11 -4.25 -9.26 -39.59
CA VAL A 11 -2.84 -8.82 -39.50
C VAL A 11 -2.09 -9.56 -38.37
N SER A 12 -2.82 -10.04 -37.37
CA SER A 12 -2.32 -10.91 -36.30
C SER A 12 -3.37 -11.93 -35.91
N MET A 13 -2.94 -13.10 -35.44
CA MET A 13 -3.76 -14.26 -35.15
C MET A 13 -3.54 -14.83 -33.76
N LEU A 14 -2.35 -14.64 -33.14
CA LEU A 14 -1.96 -15.35 -31.94
C LEU A 14 -1.53 -14.39 -30.82
N THR A 15 -2.25 -14.45 -29.71
CA THR A 15 -1.88 -13.82 -28.45
C THR A 15 -2.18 -14.77 -27.30
N ILE A 16 -1.32 -14.79 -26.28
CA ILE A 16 -1.57 -15.57 -25.06
C ILE A 16 -1.90 -14.57 -23.96
N ALA A 17 -3.20 -14.40 -23.70
CA ALA A 17 -3.72 -13.52 -22.66
C ALA A 17 -3.74 -14.23 -21.28
N PRO A 18 -3.85 -13.48 -20.17
CA PRO A 18 -4.11 -14.07 -18.86
C PRO A 18 -5.40 -14.91 -18.87
N THR A 19 -5.35 -16.14 -18.38
CA THR A 19 -6.50 -17.06 -18.36
C THR A 19 -6.86 -17.51 -16.95
N GLY A 20 -6.66 -16.66 -15.94
CA GLY A 20 -6.89 -17.02 -14.53
C GLY A 20 -8.29 -17.63 -14.28
N THR A 21 -9.36 -16.95 -14.67
CA THR A 21 -10.73 -17.46 -14.47
C THR A 21 -11.10 -18.59 -15.43
N THR A 22 -10.69 -18.48 -16.70
CA THR A 22 -11.05 -19.48 -17.73
C THR A 22 -10.33 -20.81 -17.51
N SER A 23 -9.06 -20.78 -17.11
CA SER A 23 -8.28 -21.98 -16.76
C SER A 23 -8.87 -22.74 -15.56
N LEU A 24 -9.41 -22.02 -14.57
CA LEU A 24 -10.15 -22.64 -13.47
C LEU A 24 -11.44 -23.32 -13.95
N MET A 25 -12.19 -22.67 -14.84
CA MET A 25 -13.41 -23.22 -15.43
C MET A 25 -13.11 -24.47 -16.27
N THR A 26 -12.05 -24.44 -17.09
CA THR A 26 -11.65 -25.55 -17.96
C THR A 26 -10.76 -26.57 -17.27
N GLN A 27 -10.43 -26.36 -15.98
CA GLN A 27 -9.65 -27.27 -15.17
C GLN A 27 -8.20 -27.46 -15.66
N THR A 28 -7.59 -26.42 -16.22
CA THR A 28 -6.23 -26.42 -16.79
C THR A 28 -5.33 -25.39 -16.12
N THR A 29 -4.05 -25.35 -16.50
CA THR A 29 -3.14 -24.25 -16.13
C THR A 29 -3.44 -22.99 -16.94
N SER A 30 -2.96 -21.83 -16.46
CA SER A 30 -3.16 -20.53 -17.11
C SER A 30 -2.12 -20.30 -18.21
N GLY A 31 -2.55 -20.30 -19.47
CA GLY A 31 -1.69 -20.03 -20.62
C GLY A 31 -0.55 -21.02 -20.74
N ILE A 32 0.69 -20.54 -20.57
CA ILE A 32 1.91 -21.37 -20.56
C ILE A 32 2.56 -21.44 -19.18
N GLU A 33 1.84 -21.00 -18.14
CA GLU A 33 2.35 -20.98 -16.77
C GLU A 33 2.36 -22.38 -16.15
N GLN A 34 3.36 -22.60 -15.30
CA GLN A 34 3.40 -23.77 -14.42
C GLN A 34 2.25 -23.74 -13.43
N VAL A 35 1.95 -24.89 -12.81
CA VAL A 35 1.02 -24.94 -11.69
C VAL A 35 1.52 -24.02 -10.58
N PHE A 36 0.70 -23.03 -10.20
CA PHE A 36 1.05 -22.07 -9.16
C PHE A 36 1.26 -22.78 -7.82
N MET A 37 0.23 -23.47 -7.34
CA MET A 37 0.26 -24.40 -6.21
C MET A 37 -0.76 -25.53 -6.46
N PRO A 38 -0.49 -26.78 -6.02
CA PRO A 38 -1.45 -27.88 -6.12
C PRO A 38 -2.70 -27.65 -5.27
N VAL A 39 -2.54 -26.97 -4.15
CA VAL A 39 -3.61 -26.59 -3.22
C VAL A 39 -3.33 -25.18 -2.71
N TYR A 40 -4.33 -24.30 -2.74
CA TYR A 40 -4.24 -22.95 -2.18
C TYR A 40 -5.63 -22.45 -1.76
N GLN A 41 -5.68 -21.52 -0.80
CA GLN A 41 -6.92 -20.93 -0.32
C GLN A 41 -7.29 -19.68 -1.12
N ARG A 42 -8.57 -19.54 -1.45
CA ARG A 42 -9.13 -18.29 -1.99
C ARG A 42 -10.18 -17.73 -1.04
N ARG A 43 -10.18 -16.40 -0.95
CA ARG A 43 -11.21 -15.60 -0.29
C ARG A 43 -12.18 -15.08 -1.32
N LYS A 44 -13.46 -15.39 -1.18
CA LYS A 44 -14.55 -14.74 -1.91
C LYS A 44 -15.30 -13.82 -0.95
N LYS A 45 -15.41 -12.55 -1.28
CA LYS A 45 -16.28 -11.63 -0.53
C LYS A 45 -17.73 -12.07 -0.70
N VAL A 46 -18.42 -12.24 0.42
CA VAL A 46 -19.84 -12.61 0.47
C VAL A 46 -20.67 -11.35 0.32
N ASN A 47 -21.53 -11.31 -0.69
CA ASN A 47 -22.48 -10.21 -0.85
C ASN A 47 -23.81 -10.54 -0.16
N PRO A 48 -24.58 -9.55 0.30
CA PRO A 48 -25.86 -9.78 0.97
C PRO A 48 -26.88 -10.59 0.15
N ASN A 49 -26.75 -10.59 -1.19
CA ASN A 49 -27.63 -11.31 -2.10
C ASN A 49 -27.13 -12.72 -2.47
N ASP A 50 -25.95 -13.14 -2.01
CA ASP A 50 -25.42 -14.46 -2.31
C ASP A 50 -26.21 -15.52 -1.55
N LYS A 51 -26.73 -16.52 -2.26
CA LYS A 51 -27.43 -17.67 -1.67
C LYS A 51 -26.43 -18.81 -1.43
N ASN A 52 -26.59 -19.55 -0.34
CA ASN A 52 -25.74 -20.71 0.05
C ASN A 52 -24.25 -20.37 0.24
N VAL A 53 -23.95 -19.32 1.02
CA VAL A 53 -22.58 -18.90 1.36
C VAL A 53 -22.20 -19.38 2.75
N ASN A 54 -21.02 -19.99 2.89
CA ASN A 54 -20.42 -20.29 4.18
C ASN A 54 -19.44 -19.17 4.56
N ILE A 55 -19.74 -18.44 5.63
CA ILE A 55 -18.85 -17.37 6.11
C ILE A 55 -17.72 -18.00 6.92
N SER A 56 -16.51 -18.03 6.35
CA SER A 56 -15.32 -18.57 6.99
C SER A 56 -14.59 -17.52 7.83
N PHE A 57 -14.62 -16.26 7.39
CA PHE A 57 -13.91 -15.16 8.02
C PHE A 57 -14.73 -13.87 7.85
N THR A 58 -14.87 -13.08 8.92
CA THR A 58 -15.38 -11.70 8.81
C THR A 58 -14.23 -10.77 9.14
N ASP A 59 -13.93 -9.86 8.21
CA ASP A 59 -12.82 -8.94 8.43
C ASP A 59 -13.19 -7.86 9.46
N LYS A 60 -12.20 -7.05 9.83
CA LYS A 60 -12.37 -5.95 10.78
C LYS A 60 -13.23 -4.80 10.24
N MET A 61 -13.64 -4.83 8.97
CA MET A 61 -14.56 -3.89 8.35
C MET A 61 -16.01 -4.38 8.37
N GLY A 62 -16.26 -5.60 8.87
CA GLY A 62 -17.57 -6.24 8.85
C GLY A 62 -17.90 -6.92 7.52
N ASP A 63 -16.95 -6.99 6.59
CA ASP A 63 -17.12 -7.72 5.34
C ASP A 63 -16.94 -9.22 5.60
N ALA A 64 -17.96 -10.00 5.23
CA ALA A 64 -17.91 -11.45 5.31
C ALA A 64 -17.19 -12.04 4.10
N PHE A 65 -16.34 -13.03 4.34
CA PHE A 65 -15.59 -13.77 3.33
C PHE A 65 -15.82 -15.27 3.50
N GLU A 66 -16.00 -15.94 2.38
CA GLU A 66 -15.96 -17.38 2.25
C GLU A 66 -14.55 -17.78 1.83
N GLU A 67 -13.89 -18.57 2.66
CA GLU A 67 -12.61 -19.20 2.36
C GLU A 67 -12.86 -20.63 1.89
N TYR A 68 -12.29 -20.97 0.74
CA TYR A 68 -12.35 -22.33 0.22
C TYR A 68 -11.01 -22.72 -0.42
N ASN A 69 -10.67 -23.99 -0.28
CA ASN A 69 -9.51 -24.58 -0.91
C ASN A 69 -9.76 -24.76 -2.40
N VAL A 70 -8.82 -24.31 -3.22
CA VAL A 70 -8.76 -24.59 -4.65
C VAL A 70 -7.71 -25.66 -4.88
N PHE A 71 -8.10 -26.70 -5.59
CA PHE A 71 -7.25 -27.84 -5.90
C PHE A 71 -6.92 -27.85 -7.39
N HIS A 72 -5.66 -28.13 -7.71
CA HIS A 72 -5.28 -28.46 -9.07
C HIS A 72 -5.91 -29.80 -9.45
N HIS A 73 -6.66 -29.83 -10.55
CA HIS A 73 -7.48 -30.99 -10.90
C HIS A 73 -6.67 -32.27 -11.08
N LYS A 74 -5.48 -32.16 -11.69
CA LYS A 74 -4.56 -33.30 -11.85
C LYS A 74 -3.89 -33.75 -10.56
N PHE A 75 -3.85 -32.91 -9.52
CA PHE A 75 -3.45 -33.36 -8.18
C PHE A 75 -4.54 -34.25 -7.56
N LEU A 76 -5.82 -33.92 -7.73
CA LEU A 76 -6.92 -34.78 -7.30
C LEU A 76 -6.99 -36.09 -8.09
N ASP A 77 -6.75 -36.05 -9.41
CA ASP A 77 -6.68 -37.26 -10.23
C ASP A 77 -5.53 -38.17 -9.76
N TRP A 78 -4.35 -37.60 -9.49
CA TRP A 78 -3.22 -38.33 -8.93
C TRP A 78 -3.57 -38.94 -7.56
N ALA A 79 -4.18 -38.18 -6.65
CA ALA A 79 -4.56 -38.67 -5.33
C ALA A 79 -5.54 -39.84 -5.44
N GLN A 80 -6.53 -39.75 -6.33
CA GLN A 80 -7.48 -40.83 -6.58
C GLN A 80 -6.82 -42.10 -7.12
N ILE A 81 -5.86 -41.97 -8.05
CA ILE A 81 -5.09 -43.11 -8.58
C ILE A 81 -4.26 -43.79 -7.47
N ASN A 82 -3.79 -43.01 -6.48
CA ASN A 82 -3.02 -43.52 -5.35
C ASN A 82 -3.89 -43.96 -4.15
N GLY A 83 -5.21 -44.15 -4.37
CA GLY A 83 -6.11 -44.72 -3.37
C GLY A 83 -6.74 -43.73 -2.40
N TYR A 84 -6.54 -42.42 -2.58
CA TYR A 84 -7.20 -41.40 -1.77
C TYR A 84 -8.60 -41.07 -2.32
N ASP A 85 -9.60 -41.01 -1.45
CA ASP A 85 -10.92 -40.55 -1.85
C ASP A 85 -10.91 -39.03 -2.11
N ARG A 86 -11.36 -38.61 -3.30
CA ARG A 86 -11.35 -37.20 -3.72
C ARG A 86 -12.10 -36.28 -2.75
N LYS A 87 -13.26 -36.71 -2.23
CA LYS A 87 -14.05 -35.87 -1.32
C LYS A 87 -13.37 -35.73 0.03
N LYS A 88 -12.74 -36.80 0.52
CA LYS A 88 -11.93 -36.75 1.75
C LYS A 88 -10.72 -35.84 1.61
N VAL A 89 -9.99 -35.92 0.50
CA VAL A 89 -8.85 -35.03 0.23
C VAL A 89 -9.28 -33.56 0.25
N MET A 90 -10.42 -33.24 -0.36
CA MET A 90 -10.93 -31.86 -0.37
C MET A 90 -11.31 -31.30 1.02
N GLN A 91 -11.47 -32.17 2.02
CA GLN A 91 -11.85 -31.82 3.39
C GLN A 91 -10.69 -31.94 4.40
N MET A 92 -9.49 -32.33 3.95
CA MET A 92 -8.31 -32.40 4.80
C MET A 92 -7.88 -31.00 5.26
N ASP A 93 -7.26 -30.94 6.44
CA ASP A 93 -6.59 -29.74 6.93
C ASP A 93 -5.32 -29.43 6.10
N ASN A 94 -4.82 -28.20 6.23
CA ASN A 94 -3.68 -27.74 5.42
C ASN A 94 -2.40 -28.54 5.69
N GLU A 95 -2.12 -28.93 6.94
CA GLU A 95 -0.89 -29.68 7.27
C GLU A 95 -0.88 -31.05 6.58
N THR A 96 -2.01 -31.77 6.66
CA THR A 96 -2.20 -33.05 5.99
C THR A 96 -2.13 -32.89 4.46
N LEU A 97 -2.72 -31.82 3.91
CA LEU A 97 -2.65 -31.52 2.47
C LEU A 97 -1.22 -31.25 2.01
N GLN A 98 -0.43 -30.51 2.78
CA GLN A 98 0.98 -30.27 2.45
C GLN A 98 1.81 -31.56 2.51
N ALA A 99 1.54 -32.45 3.46
CA ALA A 99 2.17 -33.78 3.49
C ALA A 99 1.82 -34.58 2.24
N LEU A 100 0.55 -34.59 1.83
CA LEU A 100 0.11 -35.27 0.61
C LEU A 100 0.71 -34.66 -0.67
N VAL A 101 0.85 -33.32 -0.72
CA VAL A 101 1.53 -32.64 -1.84
C VAL A 101 2.98 -33.11 -1.98
N LYS A 102 3.69 -33.34 -0.86
CA LYS A 102 5.09 -33.83 -0.87
C LYS A 102 5.24 -35.22 -1.51
N GLU A 103 4.20 -36.05 -1.44
CA GLU A 103 4.17 -37.36 -2.09
C GLU A 103 3.82 -37.29 -3.58
N SER A 104 3.27 -36.16 -4.03
CA SER A 104 2.82 -35.97 -5.41
C SER A 104 3.94 -35.55 -6.37
N PRO A 105 3.76 -35.76 -7.68
CA PRO A 105 4.67 -35.26 -8.72
C PRO A 105 4.81 -33.74 -8.75
N TYR A 106 3.94 -33.00 -8.05
CA TYR A 106 4.02 -31.55 -7.95
C TYR A 106 4.99 -31.06 -6.87
N TYR A 107 5.48 -31.94 -6.00
CA TYR A 107 6.47 -31.56 -5.00
C TYR A 107 7.75 -31.07 -5.69
N LYS A 108 8.15 -29.83 -5.38
CA LYS A 108 9.28 -29.15 -6.04
C LYS A 108 9.12 -28.93 -7.55
N ALA A 109 7.89 -28.94 -8.05
CA ALA A 109 7.57 -28.73 -9.46
C ALA A 109 6.48 -27.66 -9.67
N THR A 110 6.39 -26.69 -8.75
CA THR A 110 5.46 -25.56 -8.80
C THR A 110 6.11 -24.31 -9.39
N SER A 111 5.31 -23.26 -9.61
CA SER A 111 5.81 -21.98 -10.11
C SER A 111 6.94 -21.36 -9.28
N SER A 112 7.00 -21.67 -7.98
CA SER A 112 8.04 -21.18 -7.06
C SER A 112 9.32 -22.03 -7.09
N ASP A 113 9.23 -23.27 -7.56
CA ASP A 113 10.35 -24.21 -7.61
C ASP A 113 11.13 -24.16 -8.93
N VAL A 114 10.47 -23.70 -9.99
CA VAL A 114 11.06 -23.67 -11.33
C VAL A 114 12.00 -22.48 -11.49
N ASP A 115 13.18 -22.73 -12.06
CA ASP A 115 14.17 -21.71 -12.37
C ASP A 115 13.56 -20.57 -13.24
N TRP A 116 13.67 -19.36 -12.73
CA TRP A 116 13.06 -18.18 -13.34
C TRP A 116 13.64 -17.89 -14.72
N VAL A 117 14.94 -18.12 -14.91
CA VAL A 117 15.62 -17.90 -16.20
C VAL A 117 15.13 -18.93 -17.22
N ALA A 118 15.01 -20.20 -16.85
CA ALA A 118 14.45 -21.26 -17.69
C ALA A 118 13.01 -20.95 -18.11
N LYS A 119 12.19 -20.42 -17.19
CA LYS A 119 10.83 -19.96 -17.49
C LYS A 119 10.80 -18.86 -18.55
N VAL A 120 11.68 -17.86 -18.45
CA VAL A 120 11.81 -16.79 -19.45
C VAL A 120 12.29 -17.34 -20.79
N LYS A 121 13.26 -18.26 -20.79
CA LYS A 121 13.74 -18.92 -22.01
C LYS A 121 12.62 -19.69 -22.72
N MET A 122 11.79 -20.40 -21.97
CA MET A 122 10.61 -21.09 -22.50
C MET A 122 9.65 -20.09 -23.16
N GLN A 123 9.35 -18.96 -22.51
CA GLN A 123 8.52 -17.91 -23.10
C GLN A 123 9.12 -17.39 -24.41
N GLY A 124 10.44 -17.10 -24.44
CA GLY A 124 11.12 -16.63 -25.63
C GLY A 124 11.09 -17.62 -26.80
N GLN A 125 11.19 -18.92 -26.53
CA GLN A 125 11.06 -19.94 -27.58
C GLN A 125 9.66 -19.97 -28.20
N LEU A 126 8.62 -19.83 -27.38
CA LEU A 126 7.24 -19.77 -27.87
C LEU A 126 6.92 -18.45 -28.56
N GLN A 127 7.54 -17.35 -28.12
CA GLN A 127 7.32 -16.01 -28.67
C GLN A 127 7.61 -15.91 -30.18
N LYS A 128 8.48 -16.77 -30.72
CA LYS A 128 8.78 -16.89 -32.16
C LYS A 128 7.56 -17.23 -33.01
N TRP A 129 6.57 -17.89 -32.43
CA TRP A 129 5.37 -18.36 -33.10
C TRP A 129 4.12 -17.54 -32.74
N VAL A 130 4.26 -16.52 -31.89
CA VAL A 130 3.17 -15.65 -31.41
C VAL A 130 3.40 -14.25 -31.96
N ASP A 131 2.46 -13.73 -32.76
CA ASP A 131 2.61 -12.46 -33.45
C ASP A 131 2.33 -11.24 -32.56
N HIS A 132 1.47 -11.36 -31.55
CA HIS A 132 1.39 -10.44 -30.42
C HIS A 132 2.35 -10.87 -29.29
N SER A 133 2.01 -10.57 -28.04
CA SER A 133 2.79 -10.93 -26.86
C SER A 133 2.18 -12.12 -26.11
N ILE A 134 2.99 -12.65 -25.19
CA ILE A 134 2.64 -13.69 -24.25
C ILE A 134 2.58 -13.06 -22.85
N SER A 135 1.44 -13.16 -22.18
CA SER A 135 1.27 -12.71 -20.81
C SER A 135 1.59 -13.83 -19.85
N VAL A 136 2.78 -13.76 -19.23
CA VAL A 136 3.26 -14.68 -18.20
C VAL A 136 3.88 -13.88 -17.07
N THR A 137 3.57 -14.27 -15.84
CA THR A 137 4.15 -13.67 -14.65
C THR A 137 5.32 -14.52 -14.12
N VAL A 138 6.47 -13.89 -13.91
CA VAL A 138 7.59 -14.45 -13.15
C VAL A 138 7.43 -14.03 -11.69
N ASN A 139 6.99 -14.96 -10.85
CA ASN A 139 6.87 -14.76 -9.40
C ASN A 139 8.24 -14.95 -8.76
N LEU A 140 8.74 -13.93 -8.07
CA LEU A 140 10.01 -13.92 -7.37
C LEU A 140 9.78 -13.75 -5.86
N PRO A 141 10.61 -14.34 -5.00
CA PRO A 141 10.47 -14.19 -3.54
C PRO A 141 10.82 -12.77 -3.09
N ALA A 142 10.33 -12.39 -1.90
CA ALA A 142 10.46 -11.02 -1.39
C ALA A 142 11.92 -10.59 -1.15
N ASP A 143 12.78 -11.54 -0.80
CA ASP A 143 14.21 -11.41 -0.51
C ASP A 143 15.11 -11.61 -1.74
N ILE A 144 14.52 -11.71 -2.94
CA ILE A 144 15.30 -11.87 -4.17
C ILE A 144 16.26 -10.71 -4.41
N SER A 145 17.46 -10.99 -4.93
CA SER A 145 18.44 -9.96 -5.26
C SER A 145 18.03 -9.15 -6.48
N GLU A 146 18.39 -7.86 -6.49
CA GLU A 146 18.21 -6.98 -7.64
C GLU A 146 18.93 -7.52 -8.88
N GLU A 147 20.11 -8.11 -8.69
CA GLU A 147 20.88 -8.75 -9.77
C GLU A 147 20.10 -9.86 -10.47
N MET A 148 19.36 -10.68 -9.71
CA MET A 148 18.52 -11.73 -10.30
C MET A 148 17.34 -11.13 -11.08
N VAL A 149 16.72 -10.07 -10.57
CA VAL A 149 15.66 -9.35 -11.29
C VAL A 149 16.21 -8.78 -12.61
N ALA A 150 17.38 -8.14 -12.58
CA ALA A 150 18.05 -7.64 -13.77
C ALA A 150 18.37 -8.77 -14.76
N LYS A 151 18.83 -9.93 -14.26
CA LYS A 151 19.09 -11.12 -15.07
C LYS A 151 17.84 -11.65 -15.76
N VAL A 152 16.68 -11.66 -15.09
CA VAL A 152 15.38 -12.05 -15.66
C VAL A 152 15.01 -11.14 -16.82
N TYR A 153 15.07 -9.81 -16.64
CA TYR A 153 14.79 -8.84 -17.70
C TYR A 153 15.78 -8.95 -18.87
N LYS A 154 17.08 -9.05 -18.57
CA LYS A 154 18.13 -9.21 -19.58
C LYS A 154 17.93 -10.49 -20.41
N THR A 155 17.63 -11.61 -19.76
CA THR A 155 17.32 -12.87 -20.43
C THR A 155 16.10 -12.72 -21.35
N ALA A 156 15.06 -12.02 -20.90
CA ALA A 156 13.84 -11.82 -21.69
C ALA A 156 14.15 -11.06 -22.98
N TRP A 157 14.94 -10.00 -22.88
CA TRP A 157 15.43 -9.23 -24.03
C TRP A 157 16.28 -10.08 -24.98
N GLU A 158 17.27 -10.80 -24.46
CA GLU A 158 18.15 -11.68 -25.25
C GLU A 158 17.40 -12.80 -25.98
N TRP A 159 16.30 -13.29 -25.40
CA TRP A 159 15.47 -14.36 -25.97
C TRP A 159 14.29 -13.84 -26.81
N GLY A 160 14.23 -12.54 -27.08
CA GLY A 160 13.24 -11.94 -27.98
C GLY A 160 11.82 -11.90 -27.41
N CYS A 161 11.67 -11.92 -26.09
CA CYS A 161 10.37 -11.70 -25.46
C CYS A 161 9.90 -10.27 -25.76
N LYS A 162 8.64 -10.11 -26.20
CA LYS A 162 8.06 -8.78 -26.50
C LYS A 162 7.60 -8.05 -25.24
N GLY A 163 7.42 -8.78 -24.14
CA GLY A 163 7.10 -8.25 -22.83
C GLY A 163 7.33 -9.32 -21.77
N ILE A 164 7.53 -8.88 -20.53
CA ILE A 164 7.69 -9.76 -19.37
C ILE A 164 7.10 -9.06 -18.16
N THR A 165 6.44 -9.81 -17.29
CA THR A 165 5.92 -9.30 -16.02
C THR A 165 6.66 -9.98 -14.89
N VAL A 166 7.26 -9.19 -14.01
CA VAL A 166 7.91 -9.66 -12.78
C VAL A 166 7.07 -9.23 -11.60
N TYR A 167 6.70 -10.19 -10.76
CA TYR A 167 6.02 -9.92 -9.49
C TYR A 167 6.93 -10.38 -8.35
N ARG A 168 7.41 -9.43 -7.55
CA ARG A 168 8.14 -9.74 -6.32
C ARG A 168 7.14 -9.89 -5.18
N ASP A 169 7.23 -10.98 -4.44
CA ASP A 169 6.35 -11.23 -3.31
C ASP A 169 6.40 -10.07 -2.29
N GLY A 170 5.24 -9.73 -1.73
CA GLY A 170 5.07 -8.56 -0.85
C GLY A 170 5.06 -7.19 -1.56
N SER A 171 5.27 -7.09 -2.88
CA SER A 171 5.23 -5.80 -3.60
C SER A 171 3.82 -5.23 -3.82
N ARG A 172 2.77 -6.06 -3.72
CA ARG A 172 1.36 -5.63 -3.72
C ARG A 172 0.58 -6.45 -2.70
N THR A 173 -0.26 -5.79 -1.91
CA THR A 173 -1.14 -6.45 -0.94
C THR A 173 -2.30 -7.18 -1.63
N GLY A 174 -2.57 -8.43 -1.21
CA GLY A 174 -3.86 -9.09 -1.42
C GLY A 174 -4.09 -9.91 -2.71
N VAL A 175 -3.06 -10.30 -3.46
CA VAL A 175 -3.29 -10.97 -4.77
C VAL A 175 -3.47 -12.50 -4.64
N LEU A 176 -2.66 -13.21 -3.85
CA LEU A 176 -2.82 -14.63 -3.53
C LEU A 176 -2.14 -14.89 -2.18
N VAL A 177 -2.83 -15.54 -1.23
CA VAL A 177 -2.27 -15.84 0.10
C VAL A 177 -1.93 -17.33 0.13
N ALA A 178 -0.65 -17.66 0.29
CA ALA A 178 -0.28 -19.03 0.65
C ALA A 178 -0.74 -19.27 2.09
N ALA A 179 -1.32 -20.45 2.37
CA ALA A 179 -1.90 -20.75 3.68
C ALA A 179 -0.90 -20.60 4.85
N ASP A 180 0.41 -20.69 4.56
CA ASP A 180 1.49 -20.57 5.54
C ASP A 180 2.38 -19.33 5.36
N SER A 181 1.90 -18.27 4.70
CA SER A 181 2.61 -16.99 4.70
C SER A 181 2.45 -16.34 6.08
N PRO A 182 3.50 -16.26 6.93
CA PRO A 182 3.46 -15.32 8.05
C PRO A 182 3.23 -13.94 7.45
N GLU A 183 2.31 -13.16 8.03
CA GLU A 183 2.11 -11.75 7.67
C GLU A 183 3.45 -11.01 7.83
N LYS A 184 4.25 -10.99 6.76
CA LYS A 184 5.40 -10.09 6.66
C LYS A 184 4.83 -8.74 6.29
N GLY A 185 4.37 -8.04 7.33
CA GLY A 185 3.98 -6.65 7.24
C GLY A 185 5.09 -5.87 6.54
N GLY A 186 4.76 -5.28 5.39
CA GLY A 186 5.35 -3.99 5.05
C GLY A 186 5.17 -3.04 6.23
N LYS A 187 5.95 -1.96 6.29
CA LYS A 187 5.94 -0.94 7.36
C LYS A 187 4.60 -0.19 7.55
N LEU A 188 3.46 -0.85 7.45
CA LEU A 188 2.21 -0.42 8.05
C LEU A 188 2.34 -0.64 9.55
N MET A 189 2.80 0.40 10.25
CA MET A 189 2.61 0.52 11.70
C MET A 189 1.13 0.26 12.02
N LYS A 190 0.84 -0.34 13.18
CA LYS A 190 -0.54 -0.64 13.68
C LYS A 190 -1.57 0.34 13.12
N SER A 191 -2.53 -0.16 12.35
CA SER A 191 -3.56 0.67 11.70
C SER A 191 -4.27 1.53 12.75
N MET A 192 -4.24 2.84 12.58
CA MET A 192 -4.97 3.78 13.42
C MET A 192 -6.48 3.46 13.34
N PRO A 193 -7.27 3.70 14.42
CA PRO A 193 -8.70 3.41 14.39
C PRO A 193 -9.38 4.18 13.25
N LYS A 194 -10.21 3.49 12.48
CA LYS A 194 -10.96 4.12 11.37
C LYS A 194 -11.98 5.13 11.86
N GLU A 195 -12.57 4.86 13.02
CA GLU A 195 -13.47 5.80 13.68
C GLU A 195 -12.67 6.80 14.51
N ARG A 196 -12.86 8.09 14.20
CA ARG A 196 -12.23 9.17 14.95
C ARG A 196 -12.79 9.20 16.37
N PRO A 197 -11.93 9.17 17.42
CA PRO A 197 -12.36 9.43 18.79
C PRO A 197 -13.11 10.76 18.92
N VAL A 198 -14.00 10.88 19.90
CA VAL A 198 -14.75 12.12 20.15
C VAL A 198 -13.79 13.26 20.48
N GLU A 199 -12.80 12.98 21.32
CA GLU A 199 -11.73 13.90 21.71
C GLU A 199 -10.38 13.33 21.30
N LEU A 200 -9.51 14.20 20.80
CA LEU A 200 -8.09 13.92 20.56
C LEU A 200 -7.25 14.96 21.27
N GLU A 201 -6.16 14.55 21.91
CA GLU A 201 -5.15 15.50 22.36
C GLU A 201 -4.60 16.24 21.15
N ALA A 202 -4.27 17.52 21.28
CA ALA A 202 -3.78 18.29 20.15
C ALA A 202 -2.70 19.28 20.54
N GLU A 203 -1.64 19.32 19.74
CA GLU A 203 -0.57 20.31 19.83
C GLU A 203 -0.89 21.50 18.92
N VAL A 204 -0.61 22.70 19.42
CA VAL A 204 -0.81 23.97 18.71
C VAL A 204 0.53 24.49 18.21
N ILE A 205 0.74 24.40 16.91
CA ILE A 205 1.95 24.85 16.23
C ILE A 205 1.64 26.18 15.52
N ARG A 206 2.39 27.23 15.85
CA ARG A 206 2.28 28.53 15.20
C ARG A 206 3.51 28.77 14.35
N PHE A 207 3.33 29.21 13.12
CA PHE A 207 4.44 29.52 12.21
C PHE A 207 4.16 30.80 11.45
N LYS A 208 5.24 31.52 11.11
CA LYS A 208 5.19 32.77 10.35
C LYS A 208 5.94 32.55 9.04
N ASN A 209 5.26 32.76 7.92
CA ASN A 209 5.85 32.70 6.59
C ASN A 209 5.64 34.05 5.90
N ALA A 210 6.74 34.74 5.61
CA ALA A 210 6.74 36.13 5.16
C ALA A 210 5.94 37.05 6.13
N ASN A 211 4.89 37.71 5.64
CA ASN A 211 4.02 38.59 6.44
C ASN A 211 2.77 37.88 6.99
N GLU A 212 2.64 36.57 6.78
CA GLU A 212 1.46 35.81 7.15
C GLU A 212 1.71 34.98 8.42
N GLN A 213 0.77 35.05 9.35
CA GLN A 213 0.78 34.23 10.56
C GLN A 213 -0.19 33.07 10.39
N TRP A 214 0.26 31.89 10.77
CA TRP A 214 -0.47 30.64 10.62
C TRP A 214 -0.52 29.89 11.94
N ILE A 215 -1.58 29.11 12.09
CA ILE A 215 -1.78 28.18 13.20
C ILE A 215 -2.12 26.80 12.63
N ALA A 216 -1.57 25.77 13.26
CA ALA A 216 -1.88 24.38 13.02
C ALA A 216 -2.21 23.68 14.34
N PHE A 217 -3.27 22.88 14.34
CA PHE A 217 -3.65 21.98 15.41
C PHE A 217 -3.37 20.57 14.93
N VAL A 218 -2.40 19.91 15.53
CA VAL A 218 -2.08 18.51 15.21
C VAL A 218 -2.73 17.64 16.27
N GLY A 219 -3.81 16.94 15.90
CA GLY A 219 -4.47 15.96 16.74
C GLY A 219 -3.62 14.70 16.84
N LEU A 220 -3.39 14.22 18.06
CA LEU A 220 -2.56 13.08 18.39
C LEU A 220 -3.43 11.91 18.84
N PHE A 221 -3.14 10.74 18.30
CA PHE A 221 -3.67 9.47 18.76
C PHE A 221 -2.51 8.61 19.24
N GLU A 222 -2.49 8.25 20.53
CA GLU A 222 -1.38 7.52 21.17
C GLU A 222 0.01 8.16 20.89
N GLY A 223 0.06 9.50 20.93
CA GLY A 223 1.29 10.27 20.67
C GLY A 223 1.71 10.40 19.20
N ARG A 224 0.89 9.91 18.26
CA ARG A 224 1.16 10.01 16.80
C ARG A 224 0.21 10.99 16.12
N PRO A 225 0.66 11.73 15.09
CA PRO A 225 -0.22 12.59 14.31
C PRO A 225 -1.34 11.80 13.65
N TYR A 226 -2.57 12.15 14.02
CA TYR A 226 -3.80 11.54 13.53
C TYR A 226 -4.53 12.47 12.56
N GLU A 227 -4.56 13.76 12.87
CA GLU A 227 -5.19 14.77 12.04
C GLU A 227 -4.49 16.11 12.18
N ILE A 228 -4.67 16.99 11.19
CA ILE A 228 -4.17 18.35 11.21
C ILE A 228 -5.27 19.31 10.77
N PHE A 229 -5.43 20.40 11.53
CA PHE A 229 -6.26 21.55 11.16
C PHE A 229 -5.34 22.74 11.02
N THR A 230 -5.45 23.53 9.95
CA THR A 230 -4.53 24.65 9.75
C THR A 230 -5.15 25.77 8.93
N GLY A 231 -4.76 27.00 9.25
CA GLY A 231 -5.03 28.17 8.42
C GLY A 231 -4.41 29.44 9.00
N LYS A 232 -4.75 30.58 8.39
CA LYS A 232 -4.21 31.89 8.77
C LYS A 232 -4.81 32.37 10.09
N LEU A 233 -4.00 33.13 10.82
CA LEU A 233 -4.45 33.98 11.92
C LEU A 233 -4.78 35.36 11.32
N ASP A 234 -6.05 35.64 11.11
CA ASP A 234 -6.60 36.94 10.71
C ASP A 234 -7.46 37.56 11.84
N GLU A 235 -8.06 38.72 11.59
CA GLU A 235 -8.88 39.44 12.59
C GLU A 235 -10.15 38.68 13.00
N ASP A 236 -10.69 37.84 12.11
CA ASP A 236 -11.87 37.00 12.36
C ASP A 236 -11.51 35.70 13.10
N THR A 237 -10.21 35.41 13.24
CA THR A 237 -9.72 34.23 13.92
C THR A 237 -9.83 34.39 15.44
N ARG A 238 -10.66 33.55 16.07
CA ARG A 238 -10.81 33.48 17.53
C ARG A 238 -9.43 33.35 18.21
N VAL A 239 -9.16 34.26 19.15
CA VAL A 239 -7.83 34.43 19.76
C VAL A 239 -7.53 33.28 20.73
N ILE A 240 -6.52 32.47 20.40
CA ILE A 240 -5.94 31.49 21.32
C ILE A 240 -4.64 32.07 21.88
N PRO A 241 -4.52 32.26 23.22
CA PRO A 241 -3.33 32.84 23.82
C PRO A 241 -2.05 32.10 23.39
N LYS A 242 -0.98 32.85 23.12
CA LYS A 242 0.31 32.28 22.66
C LYS A 242 0.94 31.30 23.65
N SER A 243 0.59 31.41 24.94
CA SER A 243 1.04 30.50 25.99
C SER A 243 0.45 29.08 25.85
N ILE A 244 -0.61 28.91 25.07
CA ILE A 244 -1.26 27.61 24.88
C ILE A 244 -0.58 26.87 23.73
N THR A 245 0.08 25.77 24.07
CA THR A 245 0.76 24.85 23.15
C THR A 245 0.07 23.50 23.05
N MET A 246 -0.78 23.14 24.01
CA MET A 246 -1.50 21.86 24.07
C MET A 246 -2.98 22.08 24.41
N GLY A 247 -3.83 21.18 23.95
CA GLY A 247 -5.25 21.13 24.25
C GLY A 247 -5.91 19.86 23.71
N LYS A 248 -7.19 19.94 23.40
CA LYS A 248 -7.99 18.84 22.83
C LYS A 248 -8.81 19.32 21.65
N VAL A 249 -8.89 18.53 20.58
CA VAL A 249 -9.84 18.75 19.48
C VAL A 249 -11.05 17.83 19.63
N ILE A 250 -12.21 18.43 19.81
CA ILE A 250 -13.48 17.77 20.07
C ILE A 250 -14.35 17.83 18.81
N LYS A 251 -14.86 16.69 18.35
CA LYS A 251 -15.84 16.67 17.26
C LYS A 251 -17.24 16.78 17.83
N VAL A 252 -17.95 17.82 17.44
CA VAL A 252 -19.35 18.05 17.81
C VAL A 252 -20.23 17.76 16.60
N VAL A 253 -21.20 16.87 16.77
CA VAL A 253 -22.16 16.49 15.72
C VAL A 253 -23.39 17.38 15.84
N GLU A 254 -23.78 18.03 14.74
CA GLU A 254 -24.92 18.93 14.66
C GLU A 254 -25.92 18.45 13.60
N PRO A 255 -27.20 18.90 13.63
CA PRO A 255 -28.21 18.47 12.66
C PRO A 255 -27.87 18.75 11.20
N LYS A 256 -27.00 19.73 10.92
CA LYS A 256 -26.58 20.14 9.57
C LYS A 256 -25.14 19.74 9.21
N GLY A 257 -24.44 18.98 10.06
CA GLY A 257 -23.06 18.57 9.81
C GLY A 257 -22.26 18.28 11.07
N SER A 258 -20.93 18.41 11.01
CA SER A 258 -20.07 18.30 12.17
C SER A 258 -19.13 19.48 12.26
N ARG A 259 -18.94 20.02 13.46
CA ARG A 259 -17.94 21.06 13.75
C ARG A 259 -16.83 20.50 14.64
N TYR A 260 -15.67 21.14 14.59
CA TYR A 260 -14.53 20.80 15.43
C TYR A 260 -14.23 21.97 16.36
N ASP A 261 -14.12 21.68 17.66
CA ASP A 261 -13.90 22.66 18.71
C ASP A 261 -12.55 22.38 19.37
N PHE A 262 -11.79 23.41 19.71
CA PHE A 262 -10.52 23.27 20.42
C PHE A 262 -10.67 23.69 21.88
N SER A 263 -10.45 22.75 22.80
CA SER A 263 -10.53 22.98 24.24
C SER A 263 -9.12 23.05 24.85
N PHE A 264 -8.86 24.03 25.69
CA PHE A 264 -7.58 24.19 26.40
C PHE A 264 -7.79 24.71 27.82
N ILE A 265 -6.78 24.55 28.67
CA ILE A 265 -6.76 25.12 30.03
C ILE A 265 -5.91 26.38 29.98
N ASP A 266 -6.44 27.50 30.46
CA ASP A 266 -5.69 28.75 30.49
C ASP A 266 -4.65 28.78 31.63
N LYS A 267 -3.85 29.87 31.69
CA LYS A 267 -2.82 30.05 32.73
C LYS A 267 -3.38 30.11 34.16
N TYR A 268 -4.69 30.26 34.34
CA TYR A 268 -5.36 30.34 35.62
C TYR A 268 -6.08 29.02 35.98
N GLY A 269 -5.98 28.00 35.13
CA GLY A 269 -6.60 26.69 35.35
C GLY A 269 -8.04 26.57 34.86
N TYR A 270 -8.58 27.57 34.14
CA TYR A 270 -9.95 27.50 33.64
C TYR A 270 -10.03 26.83 32.26
N PRO A 271 -10.99 25.92 32.06
CA PRO A 271 -11.26 25.32 30.76
C PRO A 271 -11.88 26.36 29.83
N ASN A 272 -11.30 26.51 28.65
CA ASN A 272 -11.76 27.40 27.59
C ASN A 272 -11.96 26.58 26.31
N THR A 273 -13.03 26.84 25.57
CA THR A 273 -13.33 26.15 24.30
C THR A 273 -13.53 27.14 23.17
N VAL A 274 -12.70 27.02 22.15
CA VAL A 274 -12.81 27.76 20.89
C VAL A 274 -13.57 26.89 19.91
N GLY A 275 -14.86 27.18 19.75
CA GLY A 275 -15.72 26.44 18.84
C GLY A 275 -15.43 26.74 17.36
N GLY A 276 -15.56 25.73 16.50
CA GLY A 276 -15.55 25.88 15.04
C GLY A 276 -14.20 26.11 14.40
N ILE A 277 -13.12 25.49 14.88
CA ILE A 277 -11.78 25.60 14.26
C ILE A 277 -11.80 25.16 12.78
N SER A 278 -12.70 24.26 12.39
CA SER A 278 -12.90 23.86 10.99
C SER A 278 -13.42 24.99 10.09
N HIS A 279 -14.08 25.99 10.67
CA HIS A 279 -14.65 27.14 9.94
C HIS A 279 -13.80 28.41 10.10
N MET A 280 -12.74 28.36 10.92
CA MET A 280 -11.78 29.45 11.09
C MET A 280 -10.81 29.56 9.90
N PHE A 281 -10.86 28.64 8.94
CA PHE A 281 -9.88 28.54 7.87
C PHE A 281 -10.52 28.64 6.50
N ASN A 282 -9.81 29.27 5.56
CA ASN A 282 -10.20 29.31 4.16
C ASN A 282 -10.39 27.87 3.63
N GLN A 283 -11.47 27.69 2.86
CA GLN A 283 -11.94 26.40 2.35
C GLN A 283 -10.86 25.61 1.59
N ALA A 284 -9.94 26.29 0.89
CA ALA A 284 -8.84 25.62 0.18
C ALA A 284 -7.90 24.90 1.15
N TYR A 285 -7.39 25.57 2.18
CA TYR A 285 -6.48 24.97 3.17
C TYR A 285 -7.18 23.87 3.99
N TRP A 286 -8.47 24.06 4.27
CA TRP A 286 -9.29 23.05 4.94
C TRP A 286 -9.37 21.74 4.15
N ASN A 287 -9.55 21.81 2.83
CA ASN A 287 -9.61 20.64 1.98
C ASN A 287 -8.28 19.86 1.97
N TYR A 288 -7.14 20.56 1.88
CA TYR A 288 -5.83 19.90 1.97
C TYR A 288 -5.56 19.34 3.35
N ALA A 289 -5.89 20.05 4.42
CA ALA A 289 -5.77 19.57 5.79
C ALA A 289 -6.61 18.30 6.02
N LYS A 290 -7.82 18.23 5.44
CA LYS A 290 -8.68 17.05 5.46
C LYS A 290 -8.07 15.87 4.68
N LEU A 291 -7.42 16.14 3.54
CA LEU A 291 -6.72 15.12 2.77
C LEU A 291 -5.52 14.57 3.55
N ILE A 292 -4.67 15.43 4.10
CA ILE A 292 -3.52 15.04 4.93
C ILE A 292 -3.98 14.25 6.16
N SER A 293 -5.04 14.69 6.82
CA SER A 293 -5.67 13.95 7.92
C SER A 293 -6.24 12.60 7.47
N GLY A 294 -6.70 12.49 6.23
CA GLY A 294 -7.10 11.20 5.64
C GLY A 294 -5.90 10.26 5.50
N VAL A 295 -4.78 10.76 5.01
CA VAL A 295 -3.55 9.98 4.81
C VAL A 295 -2.97 9.51 6.15
N LEU A 296 -2.88 10.41 7.14
CA LEU A 296 -2.42 10.07 8.50
C LEU A 296 -3.28 8.99 9.16
N ARG A 297 -4.61 9.11 9.05
CA ARG A 297 -5.55 8.11 9.59
C ARG A 297 -5.46 6.74 8.93
N ASN A 298 -5.07 6.69 7.65
CA ASN A 298 -4.85 5.43 6.96
C ASN A 298 -3.49 4.79 7.27
N GLY A 299 -2.71 5.38 8.18
CA GLY A 299 -1.49 4.79 8.70
C GLY A 299 -0.27 4.97 7.79
N LEU A 300 -0.29 5.97 6.89
CA LEU A 300 0.91 6.32 6.14
C LEU A 300 1.96 6.88 7.13
N PRO A 301 3.23 6.43 7.07
CA PRO A 301 4.28 6.95 7.92
C PRO A 301 4.44 8.48 7.78
N VAL A 302 4.73 9.17 8.88
CA VAL A 302 4.75 10.66 8.92
C VAL A 302 5.79 11.22 7.94
N GLU A 303 6.93 10.54 7.78
CA GLU A 303 7.96 10.90 6.81
C GLU A 303 7.46 10.85 5.36
N GLU A 304 6.63 9.88 5.01
CA GLU A 304 6.01 9.77 3.69
C GLU A 304 4.91 10.83 3.49
N VAL A 305 4.18 11.16 4.56
CA VAL A 305 3.21 12.27 4.53
C VAL A 305 3.92 13.61 4.31
N VAL A 306 5.03 13.84 5.00
CA VAL A 306 5.86 15.05 4.81
C VAL A 306 6.37 15.13 3.38
N HIS A 307 6.85 14.02 2.82
CA HIS A 307 7.26 13.96 1.42
C HIS A 307 6.11 14.31 0.46
N LEU A 308 4.94 13.70 0.65
CA LEU A 308 3.74 13.96 -0.17
C LEU A 308 3.32 15.43 -0.10
N VAL A 309 3.37 16.04 1.09
CA VAL A 309 3.08 17.48 1.27
C VAL A 309 4.13 18.33 0.54
N SER A 310 5.41 17.96 0.63
CA SER A 310 6.51 18.70 -0.02
C SER A 310 6.43 18.68 -1.55
N SER A 311 5.91 17.59 -2.12
CA SER A 311 5.75 17.42 -3.58
C SER A 311 4.51 18.11 -4.16
N LEU A 312 3.67 18.76 -3.34
CA LEU A 312 2.52 19.48 -3.86
C LEU A 312 2.98 20.71 -4.67
N GLU A 313 2.66 20.72 -5.96
CA GLU A 313 2.78 21.89 -6.84
C GLU A 313 1.46 22.66 -6.83
N LEU A 314 1.51 23.93 -6.42
CA LEU A 314 0.31 24.73 -6.17
C LEU A 314 0.46 26.11 -6.80
N ASP A 315 -0.63 26.60 -7.42
CA ASP A 315 -0.64 27.74 -8.36
C ASP A 315 -0.44 29.13 -7.72
N SER A 316 -0.16 29.22 -6.42
CA SER A 316 -0.04 30.49 -5.69
C SER A 316 1.09 30.49 -4.67
N GLN A 317 1.77 31.62 -4.50
CA GLN A 317 2.81 31.79 -3.49
C GLN A 317 2.28 31.62 -2.05
N THR A 318 1.04 32.03 -1.78
CA THR A 318 0.42 31.91 -0.46
C THR A 318 0.25 30.45 -0.03
N ILE A 319 -0.12 29.58 -0.96
CA ILE A 319 -0.32 28.16 -0.65
C ILE A 319 1.00 27.38 -0.61
N ASN A 320 2.03 27.84 -1.32
CA ASN A 320 3.40 27.34 -1.16
C ASN A 320 3.99 27.69 0.22
N ASN A 321 3.69 28.89 0.74
CA ASN A 321 4.05 29.25 2.12
C ASN A 321 3.31 28.37 3.14
N TRP A 322 2.02 28.13 2.94
CA TRP A 322 1.25 27.20 3.77
C TRP A 322 1.86 25.79 3.78
N ARG A 323 2.19 25.25 2.59
CA ARG A 323 2.83 23.93 2.40
C ARG A 323 4.07 23.77 3.28
N THR A 324 5.00 24.73 3.21
CA THR A 324 6.24 24.73 4.01
C THR A 324 5.95 24.74 5.52
N GLY A 325 4.90 25.43 5.95
CA GLY A 325 4.50 25.45 7.35
C GLY A 325 3.96 24.12 7.85
N VAL A 326 3.11 23.47 7.05
CA VAL A 326 2.56 22.14 7.35
C VAL A 326 3.66 21.08 7.35
N GLU A 327 4.59 21.14 6.40
CA GLU A 327 5.77 20.28 6.35
C GLU A 327 6.57 20.36 7.66
N ARG A 328 6.88 21.59 8.11
CA ARG A 328 7.59 21.83 9.38
C ARG A 328 6.83 21.34 10.60
N ALA A 329 5.49 21.49 10.61
CA ALA A 329 4.65 21.03 11.70
C ALA A 329 4.72 19.50 11.83
N LEU A 330 4.62 18.78 10.70
CA LEU A 330 4.62 17.32 10.70
C LEU A 330 6.01 16.70 10.91
N LYS A 331 7.10 17.35 10.44
CA LYS A 331 8.48 16.88 10.65
C LYS A 331 8.84 16.64 12.12
N ARG A 332 8.21 17.35 13.06
CA ARG A 332 8.43 17.21 14.51
C ARG A 332 8.06 15.83 15.05
N TYR A 333 7.19 15.11 14.34
CA TYR A 333 6.72 13.80 14.75
C TYR A 333 7.41 12.65 14.02
N ILE A 334 8.43 12.95 13.20
CA ILE A 334 9.29 11.92 12.62
C ILE A 334 10.23 11.43 13.72
N PRO A 335 10.25 10.11 14.03
CA PRO A 335 11.14 9.58 15.06
C PRO A 335 12.62 9.83 14.72
N ASN A 336 13.42 10.15 15.74
CA ASN A 336 14.87 10.30 15.57
C ASN A 336 15.50 9.02 15.03
N GLY A 337 16.43 9.15 14.07
CA GLY A 337 17.09 8.04 13.40
C GLY A 337 16.33 7.47 12.19
N THR A 338 15.16 8.04 11.85
CA THR A 338 14.44 7.67 10.61
C THR A 338 15.30 8.07 9.40
N LYS A 339 15.59 7.12 8.51
CA LYS A 339 16.32 7.39 7.26
C LYS A 339 15.43 8.14 6.28
N ASP A 340 15.99 9.14 5.62
CA ASP A 340 15.29 9.83 4.55
C ASP A 340 15.15 8.91 3.33
N SER A 341 13.91 8.74 2.88
CA SER A 341 13.57 7.94 1.70
C SER A 341 13.18 8.78 0.49
N SER A 342 13.34 10.10 0.57
CA SER A 342 12.95 11.04 -0.49
C SER A 342 13.99 11.16 -1.61
N GLY A 343 15.15 10.51 -1.46
CA GLY A 343 16.25 10.64 -2.42
C GLY A 343 16.97 11.99 -2.31
N THR A 344 16.79 12.73 -1.22
CA THR A 344 17.47 14.00 -0.99
C THR A 344 18.96 13.77 -0.76
N GLU A 345 19.81 14.46 -1.54
CA GLU A 345 21.26 14.42 -1.36
C GLU A 345 21.72 15.51 -0.38
N CYS A 346 22.82 15.24 0.34
CA CYS A 346 23.42 16.23 1.22
C CYS A 346 23.95 17.43 0.41
N GLU A 347 23.47 18.64 0.71
CA GLU A 347 23.92 19.88 0.04
C GLU A 347 25.42 20.17 0.20
N LYS A 348 26.06 19.60 1.24
CA LYS A 348 27.48 19.80 1.51
C LYS A 348 28.39 18.77 0.83
N CYS A 349 27.96 17.50 0.72
CA CYS A 349 28.83 16.42 0.26
C CYS A 349 28.23 15.49 -0.80
N GLY A 350 26.98 15.72 -1.23
CA GLY A 350 26.28 14.90 -2.23
C GLY A 350 25.88 13.50 -1.76
N ALA A 351 26.13 13.12 -0.51
CA ALA A 351 25.77 11.80 -0.01
C ALA A 351 24.26 11.69 0.28
N GLY A 352 23.63 10.58 -0.14
CA GLY A 352 22.20 10.29 0.11
C GLY A 352 21.89 9.66 1.47
N ASN A 353 22.86 9.56 2.39
CA ASN A 353 22.66 8.95 3.71
C ASN A 353 22.26 10.02 4.75
N LEU A 354 21.01 10.45 4.68
CA LEU A 354 20.42 11.44 5.58
C LEU A 354 19.48 10.78 6.60
N ILE A 355 19.49 11.25 7.84
CA ILE A 355 18.59 10.82 8.91
C ILE A 355 17.86 12.01 9.53
N TYR A 356 16.64 11.81 10.02
CA TYR A 356 15.92 12.80 10.82
C TYR A 356 16.42 12.77 12.27
N GLN A 357 16.81 13.92 12.80
CA GLN A 357 17.17 14.11 14.20
C GLN A 357 16.67 15.47 14.70
N GLU A 358 15.84 15.46 15.74
CA GLU A 358 15.23 16.66 16.36
C GLU A 358 14.49 17.54 15.34
N GLY A 359 13.87 16.93 14.32
CA GLY A 359 13.16 17.64 13.25
C GLY A 359 14.07 18.24 12.17
N CYS A 360 15.39 18.02 12.21
CA CYS A 360 16.35 18.40 11.18
C CYS A 360 16.86 17.19 10.39
N LEU A 361 17.29 17.40 9.15
CA LEU A 361 17.97 16.38 8.33
C LEU A 361 19.47 16.42 8.63
N LEU A 362 20.01 15.36 9.21
CA LEU A 362 21.43 15.18 9.50
C LEU A 362 22.06 14.25 8.46
N CYS A 363 23.16 14.70 7.84
CA CYS A 363 23.98 13.86 6.98
C CYS A 363 24.94 13.01 7.80
N MET A 364 24.80 11.69 7.70
CA MET A 364 25.68 10.74 8.38
C MET A 364 27.09 10.67 7.78
N SER A 365 27.29 11.20 6.57
CA SER A 365 28.58 11.18 5.87
C SER A 365 29.47 12.37 6.20
N CYS A 366 28.91 13.55 6.48
CA CYS A 366 29.71 14.77 6.72
C CYS A 366 29.27 15.60 7.94
N GLY A 367 28.25 15.14 8.68
CA GLY A 367 27.73 15.82 9.88
C GLY A 367 26.97 17.11 9.59
N TYR A 368 26.70 17.43 8.33
CA TYR A 368 25.90 18.61 7.96
C TYR A 368 24.44 18.40 8.39
N SER A 369 23.90 19.36 9.15
CA SER A 369 22.48 19.39 9.50
C SER A 369 21.77 20.52 8.76
N LYS A 370 20.63 20.20 8.16
CA LYS A 370 19.70 21.18 7.59
C LYS A 370 18.43 21.21 8.43
N CYS A 371 18.30 22.27 9.21
CA CYS A 371 17.07 22.59 9.93
C CYS A 371 16.16 23.46 9.05
N SER A 372 14.85 23.35 9.26
CA SER A 372 13.84 24.07 8.47
C SER A 372 13.50 25.42 9.07
#